data_AF-A0A2T3PPD1-F1
#
_entry.id   AF-A0A2T3PPD1-F1
#
_cell.length_a   1.000
_cell.length_b   1.000
_cell.length_c   1.000
_cell.angle_alpha   90.00
_cell.angle_beta   90.00
_cell.angle_gamma   90.00
#
_symmetry.space_group_name_H-M   'P 1'
#
loop_
_entity.id
_entity.type
_entity.pdbx_description
1 polymer ?
#
loop_
_entity_poly.entity_id
_entity_poly.type
_entity_poly.pdbx_seq_one_letter_code
_entity_poly.pdbx_strand_id
1 'polypeptide(L)'
;MSKKYESVVSDYCVVVEAIESYVSSQVADFEYWDAEVTKFFIDTESATYMYDYVEAAKILGVSDVQMQNFLIVHCCLGDYLDGLIGEKDPEAWDMKGQQLVVTYSDNSEDVFQTSDICELMRKTEAAGWTFADLVSAEKALQEQAKNEH
;
A
#
# COMPACT_ATOMS: atom_id res chain seq x y z
N MET A 1 2.10 -15.99 19.69
CA MET A 1 1.40 -15.08 18.76
C MET A 1 1.58 -15.60 17.34
N SER A 2 0.55 -15.48 16.49
CA SER A 2 0.63 -15.93 15.09
C SER A 2 1.50 -14.97 14.27
N LYS A 3 2.51 -15.54 13.60
CA LYS A 3 3.47 -14.85 12.72
C LYS A 3 2.95 -14.64 11.29
N LYS A 4 1.64 -14.85 11.07
CA LYS A 4 1.03 -14.94 9.73
C LYS A 4 1.40 -13.76 8.81
N TYR A 5 1.41 -12.54 9.34
CA TYR A 5 1.63 -11.32 8.55
C TYR A 5 3.06 -10.79 8.63
N GLU A 6 3.97 -11.40 9.41
CA GLU A 6 5.34 -10.88 9.57
C GLU A 6 6.09 -10.82 8.24
N SER A 7 6.01 -11.88 7.43
CA SER A 7 6.66 -11.89 6.11
C SER A 7 5.99 -10.94 5.12
N VAL A 8 4.66 -10.82 5.18
CA VAL A 8 3.89 -9.95 4.28
C VAL A 8 4.22 -8.47 4.54
N VAL A 9 4.26 -8.05 5.80
CA VAL A 9 4.65 -6.70 6.20
C VAL A 9 6.14 -6.44 5.95
N SER A 10 6.99 -7.47 6.11
CA SER A 10 8.41 -7.35 5.74
C SER A 10 8.59 -7.11 4.24
N ASP A 11 7.84 -7.82 3.39
CA ASP A 11 7.87 -7.61 1.95
C ASP A 11 7.37 -6.21 1.57
N TYR A 12 6.34 -5.71 2.25
CA TYR A 12 5.85 -4.35 2.06
C TYR A 12 6.96 -3.29 2.28
N CYS A 13 7.77 -3.42 3.34
CA CYS A 13 8.90 -2.52 3.59
C CYS A 13 9.93 -2.57 2.45
N VAL A 14 10.26 -3.78 1.97
CA VAL A 14 11.21 -3.99 0.86
C VAL A 14 10.73 -3.31 -0.42
N VAL A 15 9.43 -3.43 -0.72
CA VAL A 15 8.86 -2.83 -1.93
C VAL A 15 8.79 -1.30 -1.82
N VAL A 16 8.41 -0.73 -0.66
CA VAL A 16 8.43 0.73 -0.48
C VAL A 16 9.86 1.27 -0.67
N GLU A 17 10.88 0.65 -0.08
CA GLU A 17 12.27 1.05 -0.31
C GLU A 17 12.68 0.98 -1.79
N ALA A 18 12.19 -0.03 -2.52
CA ALA A 18 12.43 -0.16 -3.96
C ALA A 18 11.70 0.94 -4.76
N ILE A 19 10.47 1.31 -4.38
CA ILE A 19 9.72 2.41 -4.99
C ILE A 19 10.48 3.72 -4.79
N GLU A 20 10.85 4.05 -3.55
CA GLU A 20 11.59 5.27 -3.22
C GLU A 20 12.92 5.35 -3.99
N SER A 21 13.64 4.23 -4.11
CA SER A 21 14.86 4.18 -4.91
C SER A 21 14.59 4.34 -6.42
N TYR A 22 13.47 3.81 -6.92
CA TYR A 22 13.12 3.90 -8.34
C TYR A 22 12.68 5.32 -8.72
N VAL A 23 11.73 5.89 -7.98
CA VAL A 23 11.19 7.24 -8.28
C VAL A 23 12.27 8.31 -8.17
N SER A 24 13.14 8.23 -7.15
CA SER A 24 14.23 9.19 -6.96
C SER A 24 15.33 9.12 -8.03
N SER A 25 15.48 8.00 -8.74
CA SER A 25 16.60 7.78 -9.66
C SER A 25 16.21 7.65 -11.13
N GLN A 26 14.99 7.22 -11.44
CA GLN A 26 14.55 6.89 -12.80
C GLN A 26 13.36 7.72 -13.29
N VAL A 27 12.59 8.35 -12.39
CA VAL A 27 11.37 9.08 -12.75
C VAL A 27 11.65 10.58 -12.69
N ALA A 28 11.74 11.21 -13.86
CA ALA A 28 11.81 12.66 -13.96
C ALA A 28 10.45 13.28 -13.60
N ASP A 29 10.48 14.45 -12.96
CA ASP A 29 9.29 15.23 -12.62
C ASP A 29 8.26 14.45 -11.79
N PHE A 30 8.75 13.56 -10.92
CA PHE A 30 7.93 12.77 -9.99
C PHE A 30 7.16 13.67 -9.02
N GLU A 31 5.86 13.42 -8.88
CA GLU A 31 5.00 14.10 -7.91
C GLU A 31 4.64 13.20 -6.73
N TYR A 32 4.04 12.04 -7.01
CA TYR A 32 3.70 11.04 -5.98
C TYR A 32 3.53 9.65 -6.61
N TRP A 33 3.50 8.61 -5.77
CA TRP A 33 3.09 7.27 -6.15
C TRP A 33 1.95 6.83 -5.24
N ASP A 34 1.11 5.93 -5.73
CA ASP A 34 0.03 5.33 -4.92
C ASP A 34 -0.25 3.90 -5.40
N ALA A 35 -1.03 3.15 -4.63
CA ALA A 35 -1.51 1.85 -5.06
C ALA A 35 -2.99 1.65 -4.70
N GLU A 36 -3.79 1.35 -5.71
CA GLU A 36 -5.21 1.03 -5.52
C GLU A 36 -5.47 -0.41 -5.96
N VAL A 37 -5.96 -1.21 -5.02
CA VAL A 37 -6.38 -2.60 -5.24
C VAL A 37 -5.27 -3.46 -5.87
N THR A 38 -5.31 -3.71 -7.19
CA THR A 38 -4.28 -4.51 -7.89
C THR A 38 -3.31 -3.68 -8.72
N LYS A 39 -3.40 -2.35 -8.66
CA LYS A 39 -2.70 -1.40 -9.52
C LYS A 39 -1.75 -0.53 -8.72
N PHE A 40 -0.62 -0.23 -9.33
CA PHE A 40 0.38 0.70 -8.83
C PHE A 40 0.48 1.88 -9.78
N PHE A 41 0.55 3.09 -9.22
CA PHE A 41 0.51 4.34 -9.94
C PHE A 41 1.75 5.16 -9.64
N ILE A 42 2.29 5.80 -10.68
CA ILE A 42 3.30 6.84 -10.54
C ILE A 42 2.77 8.07 -11.28
N ASP A 43 2.60 9.14 -10.54
CA ASP A 43 2.22 10.45 -11.05
C ASP A 43 3.46 11.33 -11.25
N THR A 44 3.46 12.00 -12.39
CA THR A 44 4.45 13.00 -12.78
C THR A 44 3.72 14.27 -13.18
N GLU A 45 4.43 15.39 -13.27
CA GLU A 45 3.85 16.67 -13.70
C GLU A 45 3.09 16.59 -15.05
N SER A 46 3.42 15.61 -15.89
CA SER A 46 2.91 15.51 -17.26
C SER A 46 2.01 14.29 -17.54
N ALA A 47 2.07 13.26 -16.71
CA ALA A 47 1.39 12.00 -16.95
C ALA A 47 1.25 11.14 -15.69
N THR A 48 0.19 10.32 -15.68
CA THR A 48 0.00 9.21 -14.75
C THR A 48 0.36 7.91 -15.44
N TYR A 49 1.24 7.11 -14.83
CA TYR A 49 1.55 5.75 -15.26
C TYR A 49 0.86 4.75 -14.35
N MET A 50 0.21 3.76 -14.94
CA MET A 50 -0.47 2.68 -14.22
C MET A 50 0.16 1.35 -14.61
N TYR A 51 0.48 0.54 -13.61
CA TYR A 51 1.11 -0.77 -13.76
C TYR A 51 0.29 -1.84 -13.05
N ASP A 52 0.21 -3.04 -13.64
CA ASP A 52 -0.17 -4.21 -12.85
C ASP A 52 1.00 -4.70 -11.97
N TYR A 53 0.72 -5.65 -11.07
CA TYR A 53 1.73 -6.13 -10.13
C TYR A 53 2.94 -6.79 -10.81
N VAL A 54 2.80 -7.37 -12.00
CA VAL A 54 3.90 -8.01 -12.74
C VAL A 54 4.78 -6.95 -13.37
N GLU A 55 4.17 -5.94 -13.99
CA GLU A 55 4.87 -4.80 -14.57
C GLU A 55 5.62 -4.01 -13.49
N ALA A 56 4.96 -3.70 -12.38
CA ALA A 56 5.55 -3.00 -11.25
C ALA A 56 6.71 -3.79 -10.63
N ALA A 57 6.52 -5.10 -10.39
CA ALA A 57 7.59 -5.95 -9.84
C ALA A 57 8.86 -5.91 -10.70
N LYS A 58 8.69 -5.98 -12.03
CA LYS A 58 9.80 -5.92 -12.98
C LYS A 58 10.52 -4.58 -12.96
N ILE A 59 9.78 -3.47 -12.90
CA ILE A 59 10.34 -2.11 -12.90
C ILE A 59 11.12 -1.85 -11.60
N LEU A 60 10.55 -2.28 -10.47
CA LEU A 60 11.12 -2.10 -9.14
C LEU A 60 12.22 -3.12 -8.80
N GLY A 61 12.40 -4.17 -9.62
CA GLY A 61 13.39 -5.21 -9.38
C GLY A 61 13.06 -6.12 -8.19
N VAL A 62 11.78 -6.26 -7.85
CA VAL A 62 11.26 -7.14 -6.78
C VAL A 62 10.54 -8.35 -7.38
N SER A 63 10.20 -9.34 -6.55
CA SER A 63 9.40 -10.48 -7.03
C SER A 63 7.91 -10.16 -7.11
N ASP A 64 7.20 -10.86 -7.99
CA ASP A 64 5.74 -10.79 -8.10
C ASP A 64 5.03 -11.00 -6.76
N VAL A 65 5.53 -11.93 -5.94
CA VAL A 65 4.98 -12.22 -4.60
C VAL A 65 5.18 -11.04 -3.66
N GLN A 66 6.34 -10.39 -3.69
CA GLN A 66 6.59 -9.19 -2.89
C GLN A 66 5.67 -8.06 -3.30
N MET A 67 5.47 -7.85 -4.61
CA MET A 67 4.56 -6.82 -5.10
C MET A 67 3.10 -7.11 -4.71
N GLN A 68 2.67 -8.37 -4.77
CA GLN A 68 1.35 -8.77 -4.27
C GLN A 68 1.20 -8.52 -2.77
N ASN A 69 2.21 -8.88 -1.97
CA ASN A 69 2.22 -8.61 -0.53
C ASN A 69 2.20 -7.11 -0.22
N PHE A 70 2.91 -6.31 -1.02
CA PHE A 70 2.86 -4.86 -0.93
C PHE A 70 1.43 -4.33 -1.13
N LEU A 71 0.76 -4.74 -2.20
CA LEU A 71 -0.63 -4.32 -2.50
C LEU A 71 -1.59 -4.71 -1.37
N ILE A 72 -1.44 -5.92 -0.82
CA ILE A 72 -2.25 -6.38 0.32
C ILE A 72 -2.09 -5.47 1.54
N VAL A 73 -0.85 -5.13 1.91
CA VAL A 73 -0.58 -4.30 3.09
C VAL A 73 -1.00 -2.85 2.83
N HIS A 74 -0.70 -2.32 1.65
CA HIS A 74 -1.04 -0.96 1.27
C HIS A 74 -2.57 -0.73 1.30
N CYS A 75 -3.36 -1.67 0.75
CA CYS A 75 -4.82 -1.58 0.83
C CYS A 75 -5.34 -1.74 2.27
N CYS A 76 -4.75 -2.63 3.07
CA CYS A 76 -5.12 -2.73 4.49
C CYS A 76 -4.87 -1.43 5.26
N LEU A 77 -3.76 -0.74 4.97
CA LEU A 77 -3.47 0.56 5.57
C LEU A 77 -4.45 1.62 5.06
N GLY A 78 -4.69 1.71 3.75
CA GLY A 78 -5.67 2.65 3.18
C GLY A 78 -7.07 2.50 3.76
N ASP A 79 -7.55 1.26 3.92
CA ASP A 79 -8.92 0.99 4.37
C ASP A 79 -9.11 1.04 5.89
N TYR A 80 -8.05 0.75 6.67
CA TYR A 80 -8.15 0.52 8.12
C TYR A 80 -7.09 1.27 8.94
N LEU A 81 -6.51 2.36 8.43
CA LEU A 81 -5.54 3.16 9.18
C LEU A 81 -6.11 3.67 10.51
N ASP A 82 -7.42 3.95 10.55
CA ASP A 82 -8.18 4.35 11.73
C ASP A 82 -8.04 3.35 12.89
N GLY A 83 -7.81 2.07 12.60
CA GLY A 83 -7.51 1.04 13.59
C GLY A 83 -6.19 1.25 14.34
N LEU A 84 -5.28 2.07 13.80
CA LEU A 84 -4.03 2.48 14.45
C LEU A 84 -4.13 3.89 15.06
N ILE A 85 -4.70 4.84 14.33
CA ILE A 85 -4.69 6.27 14.71
C ILE A 85 -5.95 6.75 15.44
N GLY A 86 -6.98 5.91 15.52
CA GLY A 86 -8.30 6.26 16.04
C GLY A 86 -9.07 7.17 15.08
N GLU A 87 -9.86 8.11 15.62
CA GLU A 87 -10.68 9.06 14.83
C GLU A 87 -9.87 10.26 14.29
N LYS A 88 -8.54 10.19 14.30
CA LYS A 88 -7.70 11.26 13.75
C LYS A 88 -7.75 11.24 12.22
N ASP A 89 -7.71 12.41 11.61
CA ASP A 89 -7.69 12.57 10.16
C ASP A 89 -6.23 12.75 9.68
N PRO A 90 -5.62 11.75 9.03
CA PRO A 90 -4.24 11.82 8.58
C PRO A 90 -4.13 12.65 7.30
N GLU A 91 -3.08 13.49 7.20
CA GLU A 91 -2.76 14.20 5.96
C GLU A 91 -1.99 13.28 5.00
N ALA A 92 -1.06 12.49 5.52
CA ALA A 92 -0.29 11.51 4.77
C ALA A 92 0.22 10.40 5.68
N TRP A 93 0.60 9.27 5.09
CA TRP A 93 1.28 8.19 5.78
C TRP A 93 2.29 7.53 4.84
N ASP A 94 3.44 7.13 5.39
CA ASP A 94 4.53 6.53 4.61
C ASP A 94 5.42 5.63 5.51
N MET A 95 6.19 4.73 4.89
CA MET A 95 7.18 3.91 5.58
C MET A 95 8.55 4.58 5.59
N LYS A 96 9.00 4.99 6.79
CA LYS A 96 10.39 5.42 7.02
C LYS A 96 11.20 4.23 7.55
N GLY A 97 11.77 3.45 6.64
CA GLY A 97 12.45 2.19 6.96
C GLY A 97 11.45 1.12 7.43
N GLN A 98 11.58 0.64 8.67
CA GLN A 98 10.67 -0.37 9.24
C GLN A 98 9.58 0.24 10.13
N GLN A 99 9.26 1.53 9.94
CA GLN A 99 8.27 2.24 10.74
C GLN A 99 7.28 2.94 9.84
N LEU A 100 5.99 2.75 10.12
CA LEU A 100 4.92 3.54 9.52
C LEU A 100 4.86 4.87 10.25
N VAL A 101 4.97 5.96 9.51
CA VAL A 101 4.85 7.32 10.03
C VAL A 101 3.59 7.94 9.45
N VAL A 102 2.70 8.38 10.32
CA VAL A 102 1.46 9.07 9.94
C VAL A 102 1.60 10.53 10.32
N THR A 103 1.45 11.42 9.35
CA THR A 103 1.56 12.88 9.52
C THR A 103 0.18 13.51 9.51
N TYR A 104 -0.06 14.44 10.42
CA TYR A 104 -1.31 15.18 10.53
C TYR A 104 -1.17 16.63 10.07
N SER A 105 -2.29 17.31 9.84
CA SER A 105 -2.35 18.71 9.37
C SER A 105 -1.63 19.73 10.26
N ASP A 106 -1.37 19.42 11.53
CA ASP A 106 -0.59 20.25 12.44
C ASP A 106 0.92 19.92 12.41
N ASN A 107 1.37 19.08 11.48
CA ASN A 107 2.70 18.48 11.35
C ASN A 107 3.12 17.59 12.52
N SER A 108 2.19 17.17 13.39
CA SER A 108 2.48 16.10 14.34
C SER A 108 2.59 14.75 13.61
N GLU A 109 3.37 13.83 14.18
CA GLU A 109 3.59 12.49 13.64
C GLU A 109 3.25 11.44 14.71
N ASP A 110 2.51 10.41 14.32
CA ASP A 110 2.43 9.14 15.06
C ASP A 110 3.31 8.10 14.35
N VAL A 111 4.02 7.27 15.12
CA VAL A 111 4.97 6.26 14.59
C VAL A 111 4.59 4.87 15.07
N PHE A 112 4.38 3.96 14.14
CA PHE A 112 3.97 2.58 14.38
C PHE A 112 5.03 1.60 13.89
N GLN A 113 5.20 0.49 14.60
CA GLN A 113 6.11 -0.58 14.20
C GLN A 113 5.40 -1.55 13.25
N THR A 114 6.18 -2.35 12.51
CA THR A 114 5.65 -3.44 11.68
C THR A 114 4.78 -4.44 12.47
N SER A 115 5.00 -4.59 13.78
CA SER A 115 4.15 -5.40 14.65
C SER A 115 2.74 -4.85 14.79
N ASP A 116 2.58 -3.53 14.76
CA ASP A 116 1.27 -2.86 14.87
C ASP A 116 0.48 -3.05 13.57
N ILE A 117 1.16 -2.95 12.41
CA ILE A 117 0.58 -3.30 11.10
C ILE A 117 0.13 -4.76 11.08
N CYS A 118 0.96 -5.69 11.59
CA CYS A 118 0.59 -7.11 11.70
C CYS A 118 -0.62 -7.33 12.61
N GLU A 119 -0.76 -6.54 13.69
CA GLU A 119 -1.92 -6.60 14.57
C GLU A 119 -3.18 -6.04 13.90
N LEU A 120 -3.06 -4.94 13.17
CA LEU A 120 -4.14 -4.36 12.37
C LEU A 120 -4.69 -5.39 11.39
N MET A 121 -3.83 -5.96 10.53
CA MET A 121 -4.22 -6.98 9.56
C MET A 121 -4.88 -8.20 10.22
N ARG A 122 -4.48 -8.56 11.45
CA ARG A 122 -5.11 -9.64 12.21
C ARG A 122 -6.50 -9.26 12.70
N LYS A 123 -6.69 -8.04 13.20
CA LYS A 123 -8.00 -7.55 13.66
C LYS A 123 -9.00 -7.43 12.50
N THR A 124 -8.50 -7.12 11.31
CA THR A 124 -9.30 -6.91 10.10
C THR A 124 -9.29 -8.12 9.17
N GLU A 125 -8.80 -9.28 9.63
CA GLU A 125 -8.62 -10.50 8.81
C GLU A 125 -9.91 -10.96 8.10
N ALA A 126 -11.07 -10.66 8.67
CA ALA A 126 -12.37 -10.95 8.07
C ALA A 126 -12.63 -10.20 6.75
N ALA A 127 -11.90 -9.11 6.47
CA ALA A 127 -11.97 -8.37 5.22
C ALA A 127 -11.31 -9.12 4.04
N GLY A 128 -10.41 -10.07 4.32
CA GLY A 128 -9.70 -10.85 3.30
C GLY A 128 -8.40 -10.17 2.85
N TRP A 129 -7.29 -10.54 3.50
CA TRP A 129 -5.94 -10.03 3.18
C TRP A 129 -5.13 -11.02 2.36
N THR A 130 -5.66 -11.40 1.21
CA THR A 130 -4.95 -12.18 0.19
C THR A 130 -5.10 -11.53 -1.17
N PHE A 131 -4.13 -11.70 -2.07
CA PHE A 131 -4.20 -11.10 -3.41
C PHE A 131 -5.46 -11.52 -4.19
N ALA A 132 -5.97 -12.73 -3.97
CA ALA A 132 -7.22 -13.18 -4.56
C ALA A 132 -8.45 -12.40 -4.07
N ASP A 133 -8.43 -11.94 -2.81
CA ASP A 133 -9.47 -11.09 -2.24
C ASP A 133 -9.43 -9.70 -2.89
N LEU A 134 -8.25 -9.10 -3.08
CA LEU A 134 -8.10 -7.83 -3.81
C LEU A 134 -8.63 -7.94 -5.25
N VAL A 135 -8.27 -9.00 -5.98
CA VAL A 135 -8.79 -9.24 -7.35
C VAL A 135 -10.32 -9.37 -7.35
N SER A 136 -10.90 -9.96 -6.31
CA SER A 136 -12.35 -10.10 -6.18
C SER A 136 -13.02 -8.76 -5.86
N ALA A 137 -12.41 -7.94 -5.00
CA ALA A 137 -12.85 -6.59 -4.69
C ALA A 137 -12.81 -5.68 -5.93
N GLU A 138 -11.73 -5.73 -6.72
CA GLU A 138 -11.60 -4.96 -7.96
C GLU A 138 -12.74 -5.27 -8.94
N LYS A 139 -13.07 -6.56 -9.11
CA LYS A 139 -14.16 -6.99 -10.00
C LYS A 139 -15.50 -6.48 -9.52
N ALA A 140 -15.76 -6.54 -8.20
CA ALA A 140 -17.00 -6.04 -7.63
C ALA A 140 -17.16 -4.52 -7.87
N LEU A 141 -16.08 -3.74 -7.70
CA LEU A 141 -16.08 -2.30 -7.99
C LEU A 141 -16.35 -2.02 -9.47
N GLN A 142 -15.72 -2.77 -10.38
CA GLN A 142 -15.95 -2.63 -11.82
C GLN A 142 -17.38 -2.99 -12.24
N GLU A 143 -18.02 -3.97 -11.58
CA GLU A 143 -19.41 -4.33 -11.83
C GLU A 143 -20.38 -3.27 -11.30
N GLN A 144 -20.11 -2.70 -10.13
CA GLN A 144 -20.90 -1.59 -9.57
C GLN A 144 -20.86 -0.37 -10.50
N ALA A 145 -19.67 0.06 -10.93
CA ALA A 145 -19.50 1.19 -11.83
C ALA A 145 -20.25 1.01 -13.17
N LYS A 146 -20.38 -0.22 -13.67
CA LYS A 146 -21.13 -0.52 -14.90
C LYS A 146 -22.64 -0.50 -14.72
N ASN A 147 -23.14 -0.74 -13.51
CA ASN A 147 -24.58 -0.77 -13.21
C ASN A 147 -25.12 0.62 -12.81
N GLU A 148 -24.25 1.59 -12.60
CA GLU A 148 -24.57 3.01 -12.32
C GLU A 148 -24.60 3.89 -13.58
N HIS A 149 -24.51 3.28 -14.77
CA HIS A 149 -24.65 3.92 -16.09
C HIS A 149 -25.83 3.31 -16.86
#